data_AF-A0A929IKE9-F1
#
_entry.id   AF-A0A929IKE9-F1
#
_cell.length_a   1.000
_cell.length_b   1.000
_cell.length_c   1.000
_cell.angle_alpha   90.00
_cell.angle_beta   90.00
_cell.angle_gamma   90.00
#
_symmetry.space_group_name_H-M   'P 1'
#
loop_
_entity.id
_entity.type
_entity.pdbx_description
1 polymer ?
#
loop_
_entity_poly.entity_id
_entity_poly.type
_entity_poly.pdbx_seq_one_letter_code
_entity_poly.pdbx_strand_id
1 'polypeptide(L)'
;MRDNTSEYQISAPIQPGNSGGPVVGTDGTVVGVSVAMLDSHVVHEQTGTLPQNVNFAVKGSVLRMFLHAHGVKFNTVRAGPSADRRKMAKRATKALFAIQCWA
;
A
#
# COMPACT_ATOMS: atom_id res chain seq x y z
N MET A 1 -12.46 -10.69 -13.44
CA MET A 1 -11.84 -9.48 -12.86
C MET A 1 -12.92 -8.80 -12.03
N ARG A 2 -12.87 -8.91 -10.70
CA ARG A 2 -13.82 -8.22 -9.81
C ARG A 2 -13.18 -6.87 -9.46
N ASP A 3 -13.81 -5.77 -9.87
CA ASP A 3 -13.35 -4.44 -9.48
C ASP A 3 -13.58 -4.25 -7.99
N ASN A 4 -12.50 -4.35 -7.20
CA ASN A 4 -12.53 -3.95 -5.82
C ASN A 4 -12.40 -2.42 -5.75
N THR A 5 -13.51 -1.71 -5.57
CA THR A 5 -13.55 -0.24 -5.50
C THR A 5 -12.76 0.33 -4.32
N SER A 6 -12.43 -0.49 -3.32
CA SER A 6 -11.60 -0.13 -2.17
C SER A 6 -10.09 -0.13 -2.48
N GLU A 7 -9.68 -0.63 -3.64
CA GLU A 7 -8.28 -0.78 -4.03
C GLU A 7 -7.94 0.01 -5.31
N TYR A 8 -6.64 0.23 -5.52
CA TYR A 8 -6.09 0.77 -6.76
C TYR A 8 -4.80 0.04 -7.13
N GLN A 9 -4.52 -0.01 -8.44
CA GLN A 9 -3.33 -0.66 -8.95
C GLN A 9 -2.09 0.21 -8.71
N ILE A 10 -0.98 -0.43 -8.34
CA ILE A 10 0.33 0.19 -8.23
C ILE A 10 1.35 -0.63 -9.02
N SER A 11 2.33 0.05 -9.60
CA SER A 11 3.48 -0.59 -10.26
C SER A 11 4.67 -0.79 -9.33
N ALA A 12 4.59 -0.26 -8.10
CA ALA A 12 5.63 -0.43 -7.10
C ALA A 12 5.76 -1.92 -6.76
N PRO A 13 6.98 -2.49 -6.75
CA PRO A 13 7.17 -3.91 -6.48
C PRO A 13 6.83 -4.22 -5.02
N ILE A 14 5.85 -5.11 -4.81
CA ILE A 14 5.58 -5.72 -3.50
C ILE A 14 6.29 -7.06 -3.45
N GLN A 15 7.06 -7.29 -2.38
CA GLN A 15 7.70 -8.56 -2.06
C GLN A 15 7.14 -9.07 -0.73
N PRO A 16 7.26 -10.38 -0.42
CA PRO A 16 7.00 -10.88 0.93
C PRO A 16 7.71 -10.01 1.97
N GLY A 17 6.97 -9.54 2.98
CA GLY A 17 7.47 -8.62 4.01
C GLY A 17 7.15 -7.13 3.79
N ASN A 18 6.77 -6.71 2.57
CA ASN A 18 6.32 -5.33 2.30
C ASN A 18 4.79 -5.17 2.36
N SER A 19 4.05 -6.24 2.64
CA SER A 19 2.59 -6.21 2.80
C SER A 19 2.21 -5.52 4.10
N GLY A 20 1.19 -4.65 4.06
CA GLY A 20 0.75 -3.84 5.19
C GLY A 20 1.52 -2.52 5.37
N GLY A 21 2.51 -2.24 4.51
CA GLY A 21 3.24 -0.98 4.51
C GLY A 21 2.44 0.19 3.93
N PRO A 22 2.79 1.44 4.25
CA PRO A 22 2.14 2.60 3.66
C PRO A 22 2.61 2.79 2.21
N VAL A 23 1.68 3.10 1.32
CA VAL A 23 1.99 3.66 0.00
C VAL A 23 2.14 5.16 0.16
N VAL A 24 3.32 5.68 -0.17
CA VAL A 24 3.68 7.08 0.03
C VAL A 24 3.71 7.81 -1.32
N GLY A 25 2.97 8.92 -1.41
CA GLY A 25 2.97 9.82 -2.55
C GLY A 25 4.27 10.59 -2.72
N THR A 26 4.40 11.34 -3.83
CA THR A 26 5.61 12.11 -4.16
C THR A 26 5.90 13.25 -3.18
N ASP A 27 4.89 13.71 -2.46
CA ASP A 27 4.93 14.76 -1.45
C ASP A 27 5.13 14.24 -0.02
N GLY A 28 5.21 12.92 0.15
CA GLY A 28 5.40 12.27 1.44
C GLY A 28 4.12 11.97 2.20
N THR A 29 2.95 12.15 1.57
CA THR A 29 1.65 11.79 2.14
C THR A 29 1.37 10.30 2.00
N VAL A 30 0.65 9.72 2.96
CA VAL A 30 0.18 8.33 2.86
C VAL A 30 -1.08 8.32 2.00
N VAL A 31 -1.03 7.64 0.86
CA VAL A 31 -2.12 7.58 -0.12
C VAL A 31 -2.83 6.23 -0.12
N GLY A 32 -2.27 5.22 0.56
CA GLY A 32 -2.86 3.91 0.69
C GLY A 32 -2.03 2.97 1.56
N VAL A 33 -2.45 1.71 1.61
CA VAL A 33 -1.74 0.62 2.30
C VAL A 33 -1.54 -0.51 1.30
N SER A 34 -0.30 -0.99 1.17
CA SER A 34 0.01 -2.13 0.31
C SER A 34 -0.69 -3.38 0.86
N VAL A 35 -1.40 -4.08 0.00
CA VAL A 35 -1.92 -5.41 0.32
C VAL A 35 -1.14 -6.45 -0.49
N ALA A 36 -1.07 -7.67 0.03
CA ALA A 36 -0.32 -8.74 -0.61
C ALA A 36 -0.81 -8.94 -2.06
N MET A 37 0.14 -9.27 -2.93
CA MET A 37 -0.04 -9.46 -4.37
C MET A 37 -1.23 -10.37 -4.70
N LEU A 38 -1.80 -10.11 -5.88
CA LEU A 38 -2.59 -11.09 -6.62
C LEU A 38 -1.78 -12.39 -6.72
N ASP A 39 -2.36 -13.53 -6.33
CA ASP A 39 -1.66 -14.81 -6.36
C ASP A 39 -1.19 -15.12 -7.79
N SER A 40 0.12 -14.99 -8.01
CA SER A 40 0.74 -15.13 -9.32
C SER A 40 0.61 -16.55 -9.87
N HIS A 41 0.45 -17.55 -9.00
CA HIS A 41 0.24 -18.94 -9.39
C HIS A 41 -1.16 -19.11 -10.00
N VAL A 42 -2.19 -18.59 -9.30
CA VAL A 42 -3.58 -18.63 -9.76
C VAL A 42 -3.76 -17.86 -11.08
N VAL A 43 -3.09 -16.71 -11.24
CA VAL A 43 -3.17 -15.95 -12.50
C VAL A 43 -2.45 -16.69 -13.63
N HIS A 44 -1.26 -17.24 -13.38
CA HIS A 44 -0.54 -17.97 -14.41
C HIS A 44 -1.30 -19.19 -14.91
N GLU A 45 -1.94 -19.95 -14.02
CA GLU A 45 -2.80 -21.08 -14.39
C GLU A 45 -4.00 -20.66 -15.27
N GLN A 46 -4.54 -19.46 -15.04
CA GLN A 46 -5.72 -18.96 -15.76
C GLN A 46 -5.39 -18.25 -17.07
N THR A 47 -4.28 -17.53 -17.16
CA THR A 47 -3.95 -16.65 -18.29
C THR A 47 -2.71 -17.08 -19.06
N GLY A 48 -1.98 -18.11 -18.59
CA GLY A 48 -0.69 -18.52 -19.12
C GLY A 48 0.42 -17.48 -18.96
N THR A 49 0.16 -16.36 -18.27
CA THR A 49 1.06 -15.21 -18.19
C THR A 49 1.21 -14.74 -16.75
N LEU A 50 2.45 -14.54 -16.30
CA LEU A 50 2.68 -13.92 -15.00
C LEU A 50 2.47 -12.40 -15.11
N PRO A 51 1.53 -11.82 -14.35
CA PRO A 51 1.38 -10.37 -14.30
C PRO A 51 2.63 -9.75 -13.69
N GLN A 52 3.36 -8.97 -14.50
CA GLN A 52 4.53 -8.22 -14.04
C GLN A 52 4.10 -6.84 -13.55
N ASN A 53 4.59 -6.43 -12.37
CA ASN A 53 4.35 -5.10 -11.79
C ASN A 53 2.86 -4.70 -11.63
N VAL A 54 1.97 -5.66 -11.43
CA VAL A 54 0.56 -5.39 -11.08
C VAL A 54 0.37 -5.73 -9.61
N ASN A 55 0.37 -4.70 -8.78
CA ASN A 55 0.14 -4.78 -7.35
C ASN A 55 -1.09 -3.99 -6.96
N PHE A 56 -1.64 -4.25 -5.77
CA PHE A 56 -2.81 -3.55 -5.27
C PHE A 56 -2.53 -2.88 -3.93
N ALA A 57 -3.19 -1.75 -3.72
CA ALA A 57 -3.18 -1.04 -2.46
C ALA A 57 -4.60 -0.63 -2.08
N VAL A 58 -4.92 -0.73 -0.80
CA VAL A 58 -6.15 -0.19 -0.23
C VAL A 58 -6.08 1.33 -0.27
N LYS A 59 -7.14 1.98 -0.78
CA LYS A 59 -7.22 3.44 -0.92
C LYS A 59 -7.13 4.12 0.44
N GLY A 60 -6.45 5.26 0.50
CA GLY A 60 -6.40 6.11 1.68
C GLY A 60 -7.78 6.59 2.17
N SER A 61 -8.80 6.65 1.30
CA SER A 61 -10.19 6.90 1.73
C SER A 61 -10.74 5.80 2.65
N VAL A 62 -10.47 4.53 2.33
CA VAL A 62 -10.88 3.37 3.12
C VAL A 62 -10.13 3.35 4.44
N LEU A 63 -8.82 3.64 4.42
CA LEU A 63 -8.01 3.79 5.63
C LEU A 63 -8.57 4.89 6.55
N ARG A 64 -8.92 6.06 6.01
CA ARG A 64 -9.53 7.14 6.79
C ARG A 64 -10.86 6.74 7.42
N MET A 65 -11.71 6.04 6.68
CA MET A 65 -12.98 5.53 7.21
C MET A 65 -12.74 4.55 8.36
N PHE A 66 -11.80 3.62 8.20
CA PHE A 66 -11.42 2.67 9.24
C PHE A 66 -10.90 3.37 10.50
N LEU A 67 -9.95 4.30 10.36
CA LEU A 67 -9.40 5.06 11.49
C LEU A 67 -10.48 5.86 12.21
N HIS A 68 -11.38 6.50 11.46
CA HIS A 68 -12.51 7.23 12.03
C HIS A 68 -13.46 6.33 12.81
N ALA A 69 -13.83 5.17 12.26
CA ALA A 69 -14.71 4.20 12.91
C ALA A 69 -14.14 3.67 14.24
N HIS A 70 -12.81 3.60 14.35
CA HIS A 70 -12.11 3.15 15.56
C HIS A 70 -11.62 4.30 16.46
N GLY A 71 -12.01 5.55 16.18
CA GLY A 71 -11.62 6.70 17.00
C GLY A 71 -10.12 7.03 16.98
N VAL A 72 -9.38 6.55 15.99
CA VAL A 72 -7.95 6.82 15.84
C VAL A 72 -7.78 8.19 15.18
N LYS A 73 -7.09 9.10 15.87
CA LYS A 73 -6.82 10.44 15.34
C LYS A 73 -5.81 10.38 14.19
N PHE A 74 -6.11 11.07 13.10
CA PHE A 74 -5.21 11.22 11.96
C PHE A 74 -5.29 12.63 11.39
N ASN A 75 -4.25 13.03 10.66
CA ASN A 75 -4.19 14.32 9.98
C ASN A 75 -4.31 14.11 8.47
N THR A 76 -5.13 14.92 7.82
CA THR A 76 -5.17 15.01 6.35
C THR A 76 -4.48 16.28 5.93
N VAL A 77 -3.53 16.17 5.01
CA VAL A 77 -2.87 17.31 4.39
C VAL A 77 -3.23 17.34 2.90
N ARG A 78 -3.27 18.53 2.32
CA ARG A 78 -3.37 18.67 0.86
C ARG A 78 -2.04 18.26 0.22
N ALA A 79 -2.13 17.76 -1.00
CA ALA A 79 -0.95 17.34 -1.73
C ALA A 79 0.04 18.51 -1.88
N GLY A 80 1.28 18.26 -1.50
CA GLY A 80 2.36 19.24 -1.54
C GLY A 80 3.26 19.10 -2.79
N PRO A 81 4.27 19.97 -2.94
CA PRO A 81 5.31 19.76 -3.94
C PRO A 81 6.08 18.46 -3.67
N SER A 82 6.65 17.88 -4.72
CA SER A 82 7.46 16.67 -4.60
C SER A 82 8.61 16.87 -3.61
N ALA A 83 8.76 15.93 -2.67
CA ALA A 83 9.82 15.93 -1.70
C ALA A 83 10.96 14.98 -2.10
N ASP A 84 12.11 15.12 -1.43
CA ASP A 84 13.26 14.24 -1.62
C ASP A 84 12.90 12.80 -1.18
N ARG A 85 12.90 11.87 -2.14
CA ARG A 85 12.58 10.45 -1.93
C ARG A 85 13.40 9.79 -0.83
N ARG A 86 14.69 10.10 -0.68
CA ARG A 86 15.53 9.51 0.38
C ARG A 86 15.09 9.99 1.75
N LYS A 87 14.80 11.29 1.88
CA LYS A 87 14.28 11.86 3.13
C LYS A 87 12.91 11.27 3.48
N MET A 88 12.05 11.08 2.48
CA MET A 88 10.74 10.46 2.67
C MET A 88 10.85 9.00 3.12
N ALA A 89 11.65 8.18 2.43
CA ALA A 89 11.88 6.79 2.81
C ALA A 89 12.38 6.68 4.25
N LYS A 90 13.36 7.51 4.65
CA LYS A 90 13.88 7.55 6.02
C LYS A 90 12.83 7.97 7.06
N ARG A 91 11.83 8.76 6.68
CA ARG A 91 10.71 9.13 7.58
C ARG A 91 9.69 7.99 7.67
N ALA A 92 9.33 7.41 6.54
CA ALA A 92 8.37 6.32 6.46
C ALA A 92 8.86 5.08 7.24
N THR A 93 10.14 4.73 7.13
CA THR A 93 10.71 3.56 7.83
C THR A 93 10.67 3.68 9.35
N LYS A 94 10.65 4.90 9.91
CA LYS A 94 10.49 5.09 11.37
C LYS A 94 9.09 4.74 11.87
N ALA A 95 8.10 4.71 10.98
CA ALA A 95 6.72 4.37 11.29
C ALA A 95 6.36 2.93 10.89
N LEU A 96 7.34 2.14 10.42
CA LEU A 96 7.18 0.74 10.05
C LEU A 96 7.56 -0.17 11.22
N PHE A 97 6.65 -1.05 11.59
CA PHE A 97 6.88 -2.07 12.60
C PHE A 97 6.73 -3.45 11.96
N ALA A 98 7.73 -4.30 12.14
CA ALA A 98 7.67 -5.68 11.70
C ALA A 98 6.80 -6.48 12.68
N ILE A 99 5.68 -7.01 12.20
CA ILE A 99 4.84 -7.95 12.95
C ILE A 99 5.34 -9.35 12.60
N GLN A 100 5.79 -10.10 13.61
CA GLN A 100 6.22 -11.48 13.44
C GLN A 100 5.25 -12.39 14.20
N CYS A 101 4.87 -13.50 13.57
CA CYS A 101 4.23 -14.60 14.26
C CYS A 101 5.32 -15.53 14.80
N TRP A 102 5.25 -15.86 16.08
CA TRP A 102 6.04 -16.95 16.63
C TRP A 102 5.16 -18.21 16.63
N ALA A 103 5.73 -19.29 16.11
CA ALA A 103 5.11 -20.62 16.10
C ALA A 103 5.43 -21.37 17.39
#